data_AF-A0A933DHY2-F1
#
_entry.id   AF-A0A933DHY2-F1
#
_cell.length_a   1.000
_cell.length_b   1.000
_cell.length_c   1.000
_cell.angle_alpha   90.00
_cell.angle_beta   90.00
_cell.angle_gamma   90.00
#
_symmetry.space_group_name_H-M   'P 1'
#
loop_
_entity.id
_entity.type
_entity.pdbx_description
1 polymer ?
#
loop_
_entity_poly.entity_id
_entity_poly.type
_entity_poly.pdbx_seq_one_letter_code
_entity_poly.pdbx_strand_id
1 'polypeptide(L)' 'MIARHLAPKIKQLAGSFPAILVTGPRQSGKTTLVRRAFPRYGYVSLENPDALDLALSDPRGFLKKHRNSAILFKLFFGI' A
#
# COMPACT_ATOMS: atom_id res chain seq x y z
N MET A 1 -10.05 -6.50 -19.03
CA MET A 1 -9.11 -6.22 -17.91
C MET A 1 -8.49 -7.53 -17.44
N ILE A 2 -7.19 -7.58 -17.17
CA ILE A 2 -6.48 -8.82 -16.77
C ILE A 2 -6.65 -9.10 -15.27
N ALA A 3 -7.07 -10.32 -14.93
CA ALA A 3 -7.14 -10.82 -13.55
C ALA A 3 -5.72 -10.99 -12.97
N ARG A 4 -5.51 -10.53 -11.74
CA ARG A 4 -4.18 -10.59 -11.10
C ARG A 4 -4.08 -11.85 -10.24
N HIS A 5 -3.17 -12.76 -10.57
CA HIS A 5 -2.94 -14.01 -9.84
C HIS A 5 -2.65 -13.83 -8.34
N LEU A 6 -2.04 -12.70 -7.95
CA LEU A 6 -1.69 -12.41 -6.55
C LEU A 6 -2.88 -11.90 -5.70
N ALA A 7 -4.03 -11.59 -6.30
CA ALA A 7 -5.15 -10.99 -5.57
C ALA A 7 -5.69 -11.87 -4.42
N PRO A 8 -5.89 -13.20 -4.59
CA PRO A 8 -6.33 -14.05 -3.49
C PRO A 8 -5.31 -14.12 -2.36
N LYS A 9 -4.02 -14.23 -2.70
CA LYS A 9 -2.93 -14.35 -1.73
C LYS A 9 -2.81 -13.09 -0.86
N ILE A 10 -2.89 -11.91 -1.47
CA ILE A 10 -2.82 -10.64 -0.75
C ILE A 10 -4.01 -10.47 0.20
N LYS A 11 -5.22 -10.89 -0.20
CA LYS A 11 -6.39 -10.85 0.69
C LYS A 11 -6.23 -11.80 1.88
N GLN A 12 -5.72 -13.01 1.66
CA GLN A 12 -5.44 -13.97 2.73
C GLN A 12 -4.42 -13.40 3.73
N LEU A 13 -3.30 -12.86 3.23
CA LEU A 13 -2.28 -12.26 4.07
C LEU A 13 -2.85 -11.06 4.85
N ALA A 14 -3.78 -10.29 4.28
CA ALA A 14 -4.33 -9.10 4.94
C ALA A 14 -5.23 -9.44 6.12
N GLY A 15 -5.79 -10.65 6.15
CA GLY A 15 -6.48 -11.18 7.33
C GLY A 15 -5.54 -11.76 8.39
N SER A 16 -4.29 -12.04 8.04
CA SER A 16 -3.33 -12.74 8.93
C SER A 16 -2.28 -11.81 9.52
N PHE A 17 -1.95 -10.71 8.83
CA PHE A 17 -0.87 -9.81 9.21
C PHE A 17 -1.39 -8.36 9.33
N PRO A 18 -0.89 -7.60 10.31
CA PRO A 18 -1.27 -6.20 10.49
C PRO A 18 -0.75 -5.28 9.37
N ALA A 19 0.28 -5.72 8.63
CA ALA A 19 0.85 -5.01 7.50
C ALA A 19 1.40 -5.98 6.45
N ILE A 20 1.37 -5.58 5.19
CA ILE A 20 1.92 -6.35 4.06
C ILE A 20 2.70 -5.42 3.16
N LEU A 21 3.87 -5.88 2.71
CA LEU A 21 4.65 -5.22 1.69
C LEU A 21 4.44 -5.91 0.34
N VAL A 22 4.09 -5.14 -0.70
CA VAL A 22 3.98 -5.62 -2.08
C VAL A 22 5.15 -5.07 -2.88
N THR A 23 6.13 -5.92 -3.18
CA THR A 23 7.35 -5.57 -3.93
C THR A 23 7.27 -6.01 -5.40
N GLY A 24 8.27 -5.62 -6.21
CA GLY A 24 8.45 -6.08 -7.59
C GLY A 24 8.87 -4.98 -8.58
N PRO A 25 9.14 -5.32 -9.86
CA PRO A 25 9.71 -4.41 -10.86
C PRO A 25 8.88 -3.15 -11.14
N ARG A 26 9.51 -2.09 -11.67
CA ARG A 26 8.80 -0.88 -12.11
C ARG A 26 7.70 -1.26 -13.12
N GLN A 27 6.56 -0.56 -13.08
CA GLN A 27 5.42 -0.77 -13.98
C GLN A 27 4.76 -2.17 -13.96
N SER A 28 5.07 -3.06 -13.01
CA SER A 28 4.39 -4.35 -12.86
C SER A 28 2.93 -4.26 -12.37
N GLY A 29 2.42 -3.04 -12.10
CA GLY A 29 1.02 -2.80 -11.72
C GLY A 29 0.65 -3.16 -10.29
N LYS A 30 1.63 -3.07 -9.36
CA LYS A 30 1.43 -3.27 -7.91
C LYS A 30 0.34 -2.38 -7.33
N THR A 31 0.36 -1.09 -7.66
CA THR A 31 -0.67 -0.12 -7.25
C THR A 31 -2.05 -0.55 -7.75
N THR A 32 -2.15 -1.00 -9.00
CA THR A 32 -3.40 -1.49 -9.59
C THR A 32 -3.91 -2.74 -8.86
N LEU A 33 -3.03 -3.67 -8.51
CA LEU A 33 -3.37 -4.89 -7.77
C LEU A 33 -3.96 -4.56 -6.40
N VAL A 34 -3.27 -3.76 -5.59
CA VAL A 34 -3.71 -3.40 -4.23
C VAL A 34 -5.03 -2.62 -4.27
N ARG A 35 -5.15 -1.60 -5.13
CA ARG A 35 -6.38 -0.79 -5.22
C ARG A 35 -7.60 -1.60 -5.67
N ARG A 36 -7.40 -2.62 -6.52
CA ARG A 36 -8.50 -3.52 -6.91
C ARG A 36 -8.81 -4.58 -5.86
N ALA A 37 -7.82 -5.08 -5.14
CA ALA A 37 -8.03 -6.05 -4.07
C ALA A 37 -8.76 -5.43 -2.88
N PHE A 38 -8.53 -4.13 -2.63
CA PHE A 38 -9.04 -3.40 -1.47
C PHE A 38 -9.70 -2.06 -1.89
N PRO A 39 -10.82 -2.09 -2.62
CA PRO A 39 -11.44 -0.88 -3.19
C PRO A 39 -11.99 0.09 -2.14
N ARG A 40 -12.23 -0.38 -0.92
CA ARG A 40 -12.75 0.44 0.20
C ARG A 40 -11.66 1.07 1.05
N TYR A 41 -10.40 0.71 0.83
CA TYR A 41 -9.28 1.22 1.61
C TYR A 41 -8.80 2.53 0.99
N GLY A 42 -8.54 3.53 1.83
CA GLY A 42 -7.88 4.76 1.38
C GLY A 42 -6.48 4.47 0.83
N TYR A 43 -6.05 5.27 -0.13
CA TYR A 43 -4.71 5.18 -0.73
C TYR A 43 -3.91 6.42 -0.36
N VAL A 44 -2.71 6.22 0.19
CA VAL A 44 -1.74 7.27 0.48
C VAL A 44 -0.46 6.94 -0.24
N SER A 45 0.12 7.91 -0.95
CA SER A 45 1.43 7.77 -1.57
C SER A 45 2.45 8.57 -0.77
N LEU A 46 3.52 7.91 -0.32
CA LEU A 46 4.67 8.60 0.27
C LEU A 46 5.61 9.22 -0.77
N GLU A 47 5.22 9.21 -2.04
CA GLU A 47 5.83 10.08 -3.06
C GLU A 47 5.35 11.54 -2.91
N ASN A 48 4.26 11.77 -2.17
CA ASN A 48 3.84 13.12 -1.78
C ASN A 48 4.72 13.61 -0.60
N PRO A 49 5.43 14.75 -0.73
CA PRO A 49 6.29 15.29 0.32
C PRO A 49 5.58 15.50 1.66
N ASP A 50 4.36 16.02 1.67
CA ASP A 50 3.59 16.28 2.90
C ASP A 50 3.21 14.98 3.61
N ALA A 51 2.87 13.95 2.83
CA ALA A 51 2.54 12.63 3.38
C ALA A 51 3.78 11.93 3.93
N LEU A 52 4.93 12.08 3.24
CA LEU A 52 6.21 11.56 3.69
C LEU A 52 6.67 12.26 4.98
N ASP A 53 6.62 13.59 5.01
CA ASP A 53 6.99 14.39 6.18
C ASP A 53 6.15 14.02 7.40
N LEU A 54 4.82 13.90 7.24
CA LEU A 54 3.94 13.48 8.33
C LEU A 54 4.24 12.05 8.79
N ALA A 55 4.52 11.12 7.86
CA ALA A 55 4.84 9.74 8.19
C ALA A 55 6.19 9.61 8.95
N LEU A 56 7.14 10.51 8.69
CA LEU A 56 8.45 10.53 9.34
C LEU A 56 8.44 11.30 10.66
N SER A 57 7.78 12.46 10.70
CA SER A 57 7.76 13.36 11.88
C SER A 57 6.78 12.90 12.96
N ASP A 58 5.61 12.36 12.59
CA ASP A 58 4.64 11.75 13.51
C ASP A 58 4.01 10.46 12.94
N PRO A 59 4.73 9.33 13.01
CA PRO A 59 4.22 8.04 12.54
C PRO A 59 2.90 7.62 13.20
N ARG A 60 2.70 7.97 14.49
CA ARG A 60 1.49 7.59 15.23
C ARG A 60 0.30 8.43 14.78
N GLY A 61 0.48 9.73 14.58
CA GLY A 61 -0.52 10.62 14.01
C GLY A 61 -0.87 10.26 12.58
N PHE A 62 0.14 9.91 11.77
CA PHE A 62 -0.06 9.39 10.42
C PHE A 62 -0.95 8.15 10.40
N LEU A 63 -0.62 7.14 11.23
CA LEU A 63 -1.44 5.93 11.36
C LEU A 63 -2.85 6.23 11.87
N LYS A 64 -3.01 7.15 12.82
CA LYS A 64 -4.34 7.59 13.32
C LYS A 64 -5.18 8.24 12.21
N LYS A 65 -4.57 9.15 11.44
CA LYS A 65 -5.20 9.82 10.28
C LYS A 65 -5.66 8.81 9.22
N HIS A 66 -4.97 7.68 9.13
CA HIS A 66 -5.21 6.63 8.15
C HIS A 66 -5.74 5.32 8.75
N ARG A 67 -6.35 5.35 9.94
CA ARG A 67 -6.85 4.13 10.64
C ARG A 67 -7.80 3.26 9.82
N ASN A 68 -8.53 3.87 8.88
CA ASN A 68 -9.49 3.19 8.01
C ASN A 68 -8.95 2.95 6.58
N SER A 69 -7.65 3.16 6.36
CA SER A 69 -7.01 3.21 5.04
C SER A 69 -5.76 2.33 5.02
N ALA A 70 -5.60 1.49 3.99
CA ALA A 70 -4.37 0.72 3.82
C ALA A 70 -3.32 1.69 3.27
N ILE A 71 -2.30 1.96 4.06
CA ILE A 71 -1.17 2.76 3.60
C ILE A 71 -0.42 1.92 2.57
N LEU A 72 -0.41 2.37 1.32
CA LEU A 72 0.35 1.70 0.27
C LEU A 72 1.73 2.35 0.15
N PHE A 73 2.74 1.65 0.66
CA PHE A 73 4.12 2.06 0.51
C PHE A 73 4.71 1.60 -0.82
N LYS A 74 5.37 2.51 -1.55
CA LYS A 74 6.17 2.18 -2.73
C LYS A 74 7.64 2.29 -2.37
N LEU A 75 8.26 1.16 -2.03
CA LEU A 75 9.72 1.04 -2.05
C LEU A 75 10.18 0.99 -3.50
N PHE A 76 10.92 2.01 -3.92
CA PHE A 76 11.70 1.96 -5.14
C PHE A 76 13.00 1.21 -4.81
N PHE A 77 13.07 -0.09 -5.15
CA PHE A 77 14.35 -0.75 -5.26
C PHE A 77 14.86 -0.47 -6.66
N GLY A 78 15.84 0.43 -6.76
CA GLY A 78 16.60 0.67 -7.98
C GLY A 78 17.47 -0.55 -8.25
N ILE A 79 17.13 -1.25 -9.32
CA ILE A 79 18.05 -2.03 -10.16
C ILE A 79 17.72 -1.66 -11.59
#